data_AF-A0ABD4K7C8-F1
#
_entry.id   AF-A0ABD4K7C8-F1
#
_cell.length_a   1.000
_cell.length_b   1.000
_cell.length_c   1.000
_cell.angle_alpha   90.00
_cell.angle_beta   90.00
_cell.angle_gamma   90.00
#
_symmetry.space_group_name_H-M   'P 1'
#
loop_
_entity.id
_entity.type
_entity.pdbx_description
1 polymer ?
#
loop_
_entity_poly.entity_id
_entity_poly.type
_entity_poly.pdbx_seq_one_letter_code
_entity_poly.pdbx_strand_id
1 'polypeptide(L)'
;MFRFAFADSPPPPAVGESCLRRSLRRATCRACVDTCPAGALSITGEGAALNQDLCLGCGRCLFVCPVEAIAHLEPPRRHFSAQRLIAPFTSIAPEINELLLWHIQHHIRGVEIDLDEHPHWGVAIAALNLKLRELDEPTWQIYPPQHASLNRGRRRLSGLEKGVSVAVEPLSKAFPQYHQFTLHLDTETCVACAACSRVCSPKAVVLKAGSFTLDARQCHGCKACEAVCPVDAISIAPATGRADRVVHALFETSCPACSRSFYAWHPQASLCPICRQHHHGMR
;
A
#
# COMPACT_ATOMS: atom_id res chain seq x y z
N MET A 1 -24.01 33.27 30.43
CA MET A 1 -24.46 32.53 29.23
C MET A 1 -23.21 31.92 28.57
N PHE A 2 -22.78 30.74 29.03
CA PHE A 2 -21.63 30.07 28.45
C PHE A 2 -22.02 29.53 27.07
N ARG A 3 -21.51 30.16 26.01
CA ARG A 3 -21.54 29.59 24.66
C ARG A 3 -20.68 28.34 24.70
N PHE A 4 -21.30 27.16 24.77
CA PHE A 4 -20.64 25.93 24.38
C PHE A 4 -20.27 26.10 22.91
N ALA A 5 -18.99 26.33 22.63
CA ALA A 5 -18.46 26.14 21.29
C ALA A 5 -18.67 24.65 20.99
N PHE A 6 -19.62 24.34 20.10
CA PHE A 6 -19.67 23.03 19.49
C PHE A 6 -18.33 22.86 18.79
N ALA A 7 -17.46 22.02 19.34
CA ALA A 7 -16.29 21.58 18.60
C ALA A 7 -16.82 20.98 17.29
N ASP A 8 -16.38 21.51 16.16
CA ASP A 8 -16.75 20.99 14.85
C ASP A 8 -16.50 19.47 14.86
N SER A 9 -17.54 18.69 14.59
CA SER A 9 -17.40 17.24 14.52
C SER A 9 -16.33 16.92 13.46
N PRO A 10 -15.43 15.96 13.71
CA PRO A 10 -14.42 15.62 12.74
C PRO A 10 -15.08 15.25 11.41
N PRO A 11 -14.51 15.67 10.27
CA PRO A 11 -15.06 15.33 8.97
C PRO A 11 -15.20 13.81 8.84
N PRO A 12 -16.25 13.31 8.17
CA PRO A 12 -16.47 11.89 8.04
C PRO A 12 -15.42 11.23 7.13
N PRO A 13 -15.23 9.90 7.24
CA PRO A 13 -14.35 9.14 6.36
C PRO A 13 -14.61 9.42 4.88
N ALA A 14 -13.54 9.60 4.11
CA ALA A 14 -13.63 9.88 2.68
C ALA A 14 -12.40 9.38 1.92
N VAL A 15 -12.49 9.33 0.60
CA VAL A 15 -11.34 9.18 -0.29
C VAL A 15 -10.83 10.58 -0.64
N GLY A 16 -9.55 10.83 -0.38
CA GLY A 16 -8.86 12.09 -0.63
C GLY A 16 -8.12 12.16 -1.98
N GLU A 17 -7.44 13.29 -2.19
CA GLU A 17 -6.81 13.66 -3.47
C GLU A 17 -5.60 12.80 -3.86
N SER A 18 -4.95 12.16 -2.88
CA SER A 18 -3.86 11.21 -3.15
C SER A 18 -4.33 9.96 -3.90
N CYS A 19 -5.64 9.77 -4.09
CA CYS A 19 -6.19 8.67 -4.88
C CYS A 19 -5.58 8.67 -6.29
N LEU A 20 -4.96 7.55 -6.68
CA LEU A 20 -4.33 7.42 -7.98
C LEU A 20 -5.29 7.64 -9.14
N ARG A 21 -6.57 7.27 -8.99
CA ARG A 21 -7.57 7.48 -10.03
C ARG A 21 -8.00 8.94 -10.18
N ARG A 22 -7.77 9.78 -9.17
CA ARG A 22 -7.95 11.24 -9.27
C ARG A 22 -6.75 11.90 -9.95
N SER A 23 -5.54 11.42 -9.63
CA SER A 23 -4.29 12.03 -10.09
C SER A 23 -3.78 11.52 -11.44
N LEU A 24 -4.14 10.29 -11.85
CA LEU A 24 -3.63 9.65 -13.08
C LEU A 24 -4.78 9.04 -13.89
N ARG A 25 -4.99 9.58 -15.11
CA ARG A 25 -6.09 9.16 -16.00
C ARG A 25 -6.10 7.66 -16.35
N ARG A 26 -4.93 7.03 -16.48
CA ARG A 26 -4.81 5.60 -16.82
C ARG A 26 -4.73 4.69 -15.58
N ALA A 27 -4.88 5.21 -14.36
CA ALA A 27 -4.80 4.39 -13.17
C ALA A 27 -5.97 3.40 -13.05
N THR A 28 -5.65 2.15 -12.75
CA THR A 28 -6.63 1.05 -12.67
C THR A 28 -6.87 0.52 -11.26
N CYS A 29 -6.19 1.06 -10.23
CA CYS A 29 -6.24 0.57 -8.85
C CYS A 29 -7.67 0.38 -8.31
N ARG A 30 -7.91 -0.75 -7.62
CA ARG A 30 -9.18 -1.10 -6.95
C ARG A 30 -9.01 -1.61 -5.52
N ALA A 31 -7.80 -1.55 -4.96
CA ALA A 31 -7.45 -2.19 -3.68
C ALA A 31 -8.45 -1.93 -2.54
N CYS A 32 -8.87 -0.68 -2.35
CA CYS A 32 -9.81 -0.31 -1.29
C CYS A 32 -11.23 -0.84 -1.53
N VAL A 33 -11.67 -0.91 -2.80
CA VAL A 33 -12.97 -1.49 -3.20
C VAL A 33 -12.94 -2.99 -2.98
N ASP A 34 -11.90 -3.66 -3.46
CA ASP A 34 -11.80 -5.13 -3.44
C ASP A 34 -11.67 -5.68 -2.01
N THR A 35 -11.09 -4.92 -1.07
CA THR A 35 -10.99 -5.33 0.34
C THR A 35 -12.22 -4.98 1.19
N CYS A 36 -13.14 -4.14 0.70
CA CYS A 36 -14.22 -3.60 1.53
C CYS A 36 -15.31 -4.65 1.81
N PRO A 37 -15.47 -5.13 3.05
CA PRO A 37 -16.44 -6.19 3.35
C PRO A 37 -17.88 -5.68 3.30
N ALA A 38 -18.09 -4.37 3.44
CA ALA A 38 -19.41 -3.75 3.46
C ALA A 38 -19.89 -3.26 2.08
N GLY A 39 -19.04 -3.33 1.05
CA GLY A 39 -19.34 -2.72 -0.24
C GLY A 39 -19.45 -1.19 -0.19
N ALA A 40 -18.89 -0.55 0.84
CA ALA A 40 -18.97 0.90 1.03
C ALA A 40 -18.11 1.71 0.05
N LEU A 41 -17.19 1.08 -0.67
CA LEU A 41 -16.29 1.73 -1.62
C LEU A 41 -16.63 1.31 -3.06
N SER A 42 -16.62 2.26 -3.98
CA SER A 42 -16.88 2.02 -5.42
C SER A 42 -15.97 2.88 -6.30
N ILE A 43 -15.85 2.51 -7.58
CA ILE A 43 -15.11 3.30 -8.59
C ILE A 43 -16.10 4.14 -9.39
N THR A 44 -15.88 5.45 -9.45
CA THR A 44 -16.61 6.44 -10.24
C THR A 44 -15.70 7.07 -11.30
N GLY A 45 -16.24 7.98 -12.11
CA GLY A 45 -15.45 8.75 -13.08
C GLY A 45 -14.40 9.67 -12.44
N GLU A 46 -14.58 10.03 -11.17
CA GLU A 46 -13.68 10.88 -10.38
C GLU A 46 -12.76 10.06 -9.45
N GLY A 47 -12.71 8.74 -9.61
CA GLY A 47 -11.87 7.85 -8.81
C GLY A 47 -12.66 7.02 -7.80
N ALA A 48 -12.03 6.64 -6.68
CA ALA A 48 -12.73 5.87 -5.66
C ALA A 48 -13.62 6.79 -4.81
N ALA A 49 -14.82 6.32 -4.47
CA ALA A 49 -15.79 7.03 -3.62
C ALA A 49 -16.24 6.13 -2.47
N LEU A 50 -16.39 6.72 -1.28
CA LEU A 50 -16.82 6.04 -0.06
C LEU A 50 -18.25 6.47 0.29
N ASN A 51 -19.15 5.49 0.41
CA ASN A 51 -20.49 5.65 0.98
C ASN A 51 -20.40 5.50 2.50
N GLN A 52 -20.70 6.58 3.23
CA GLN A 52 -20.55 6.66 4.67
C GLN A 52 -21.60 5.82 5.41
N ASP A 53 -22.81 5.70 4.85
CA ASP A 53 -23.92 4.96 5.46
C ASP A 53 -23.66 3.45 5.48
N LEU A 54 -22.82 2.96 4.57
CA LEU A 54 -22.40 1.56 4.50
C LEU A 54 -21.06 1.31 5.22
N CYS A 55 -20.33 2.36 5.62
CA CYS A 55 -18.99 2.22 6.15
C CYS A 55 -19.00 1.69 7.58
N LEU A 56 -18.45 0.49 7.79
CA LEU A 56 -18.38 -0.15 9.10
C LEU A 56 -17.20 0.33 9.97
N GLY A 57 -16.39 1.28 9.49
CA GLY A 57 -15.22 1.77 10.21
C GLY A 57 -14.11 0.72 10.45
N CYS A 58 -14.12 -0.40 9.73
CA CYS A 58 -13.22 -1.53 9.99
C CYS A 58 -11.74 -1.28 9.67
N GLY A 59 -11.42 -0.21 8.93
CA GLY A 59 -10.05 0.18 8.62
C GLY A 59 -9.33 -0.63 7.54
N ARG A 60 -9.89 -1.72 6.99
CA ARG A 60 -9.21 -2.55 5.95
C ARG A 60 -8.68 -1.74 4.76
N CYS A 61 -9.43 -0.71 4.32
CA CYS A 61 -9.02 0.17 3.24
C CYS A 61 -7.78 1.03 3.56
N LEU A 62 -7.52 1.33 4.84
CA LEU A 62 -6.31 2.05 5.27
C LEU A 62 -5.06 1.23 4.98
N PHE A 63 -5.11 -0.08 5.27
CA PHE A 63 -3.95 -0.97 5.21
C PHE A 63 -3.61 -1.48 3.81
N VAL A 64 -4.57 -1.44 2.87
CA VAL A 64 -4.33 -1.83 1.47
C VAL A 64 -4.09 -0.64 0.53
N CYS A 65 -4.28 0.61 0.99
CA CYS A 65 -4.13 1.77 0.13
C CYS A 65 -2.64 2.10 -0.05
N PRO A 66 -2.05 1.93 -1.24
CA PRO A 66 -0.61 2.08 -1.44
C PRO A 66 -0.14 3.55 -1.49
N VAL A 67 -1.10 4.49 -1.43
CA VAL A 67 -0.90 5.95 -1.54
C VAL A 67 -1.62 6.71 -0.42
N GLU A 68 -2.09 5.99 0.61
CA GLU A 68 -2.68 6.59 1.82
C GLU A 68 -3.83 7.58 1.51
N ALA A 69 -4.66 7.23 0.52
CA ALA A 69 -5.74 8.10 0.04
C ALA A 69 -7.00 8.09 0.90
N ILE A 70 -7.09 7.26 1.94
CA ILE A 70 -8.27 7.24 2.82
C ILE A 70 -8.07 8.28 3.93
N ALA A 71 -8.93 9.28 3.95
CA ALA A 71 -8.90 10.37 4.93
C ALA A 71 -9.96 10.16 6.02
N HIS A 72 -9.68 10.71 7.21
CA HIS A 72 -10.62 10.81 8.33
C HIS A 72 -11.21 9.46 8.82
N LEU A 73 -10.49 8.36 8.61
CA LEU A 73 -10.80 7.06 9.18
C LEU A 73 -9.66 6.66 10.12
N GLU A 74 -9.98 6.43 11.39
CA GLU A 74 -8.98 5.98 12.36
C GLU A 74 -8.69 4.47 12.19
N PRO A 75 -7.42 4.04 12.37
CA PRO A 75 -7.11 2.62 12.41
C PRO A 75 -7.78 1.94 13.61
N PRO A 76 -8.28 0.69 13.46
CA PRO A 76 -9.02 -0.01 14.50
C PRO A 76 -8.15 -0.23 15.75
N ARG A 77 -8.74 0.03 16.91
CA ARG A 77 -8.08 -0.21 18.21
C ARG A 77 -8.17 -1.68 18.58
N ARG A 78 -7.05 -2.27 18.99
CA ARG A 78 -6.95 -3.64 19.50
C ARG A 78 -6.40 -3.65 20.91
N HIS A 79 -6.57 -4.79 21.57
CA HIS A 79 -6.07 -5.05 22.91
C HIS A 79 -5.06 -6.19 22.82
N PHE A 80 -3.99 -6.11 23.60
CA PHE A 80 -2.98 -7.17 23.62
C PHE A 80 -2.36 -7.30 25.01
N SER A 81 -1.93 -8.52 25.33
CA SER A 81 -1.19 -8.85 26.55
C SER A 81 -0.21 -9.97 26.25
N ALA A 82 1.01 -9.89 26.79
CA ALA A 82 2.07 -10.88 26.60
C ALA A 82 2.23 -11.30 25.12
N GLN A 83 2.41 -10.33 24.22
CA GLN A 83 2.56 -10.52 22.76
C GLN A 83 1.38 -11.20 22.06
N ARG A 84 0.19 -11.22 22.65
CA ARG A 84 -1.00 -11.82 22.06
C ARG A 84 -2.12 -10.81 21.94
N LEU A 85 -2.80 -10.75 20.81
CA LEU A 85 -4.06 -10.01 20.71
C LEU A 85 -5.10 -10.71 21.59
N ILE A 86 -5.87 -9.93 22.34
CA ILE A 86 -6.90 -10.40 23.26
C ILE A 86 -8.23 -9.69 23.00
N ALA A 87 -9.32 -10.27 23.49
CA ALA A 87 -10.64 -9.69 23.42
C ALA A 87 -10.72 -8.29 24.08
N PRO A 88 -11.63 -7.40 23.63
CA PRO A 88 -12.68 -7.63 22.64
C PRO A 88 -12.19 -7.65 21.18
N PHE A 89 -12.75 -8.59 20.40
CA PHE A 89 -12.52 -8.69 18.95
C PHE A 89 -13.66 -8.06 18.15
N THR A 90 -13.33 -7.64 16.93
CA THR A 90 -14.32 -7.18 15.95
C THR A 90 -14.89 -8.37 15.18
N SER A 91 -16.16 -8.29 14.79
CA SER A 91 -16.80 -9.32 13.95
C SER A 91 -16.15 -9.44 12.57
N ILE A 92 -15.58 -8.34 12.06
CA ILE A 92 -14.76 -8.34 10.85
C ILE A 92 -13.32 -8.63 11.25
N ALA A 93 -12.72 -9.65 10.68
CA ALA A 93 -11.32 -9.95 10.89
C ALA A 93 -10.42 -8.85 10.30
N PRO A 94 -9.27 -8.57 10.95
CA PRO A 94 -8.22 -7.69 10.42
C PRO A 94 -7.81 -8.06 8.99
N GLU A 95 -7.31 -7.07 8.25
CA GLU A 95 -6.62 -7.31 6.99
C GLU A 95 -5.17 -7.80 7.27
N ILE A 96 -4.55 -8.51 6.33
CA ILE A 96 -3.23 -9.13 6.52
C ILE A 96 -2.16 -8.07 6.81
N ASN A 97 -2.17 -6.94 6.09
CA ASN A 97 -1.19 -5.86 6.32
C ASN A 97 -1.39 -5.22 7.70
N GLU A 98 -2.62 -5.12 8.22
CA GLU A 98 -2.86 -4.72 9.63
C GLU A 98 -2.13 -5.67 10.58
N LEU A 99 -2.31 -6.98 10.41
CA LEU A 99 -1.69 -7.99 11.26
C LEU A 99 -0.17 -8.03 11.15
N LEU A 100 0.38 -7.83 9.95
CA LEU A 100 1.83 -7.69 9.74
C LEU A 100 2.39 -6.47 10.47
N LEU A 101 1.65 -5.35 10.50
CA LEU A 101 2.06 -4.18 11.27
C LEU A 101 1.98 -4.45 12.79
N TRP A 102 0.99 -5.19 13.27
CA TRP A 102 0.97 -5.65 14.68
C TRP A 102 2.15 -6.58 15.00
N HIS A 103 2.51 -7.45 14.06
CA HIS A 103 3.65 -8.37 14.20
C HIS A 103 4.95 -7.57 14.37
N ILE A 104 5.16 -6.50 13.60
CA ILE A 104 6.42 -5.77 13.60
C ILE A 104 6.47 -4.66 14.66
N GLN A 105 5.41 -3.84 14.81
CA GLN A 105 5.43 -2.66 15.68
C GLN A 105 5.19 -2.99 17.15
N HIS A 106 4.46 -4.08 17.43
CA HIS A 106 4.10 -4.49 18.80
C HIS A 106 4.61 -5.89 19.15
N HIS A 107 5.42 -6.52 18.29
CA HIS A 107 5.98 -7.86 18.48
C HIS A 107 4.91 -8.91 18.81
N ILE A 108 3.71 -8.77 18.24
CA ILE A 108 2.65 -9.75 18.46
C ILE A 108 3.02 -11.07 17.77
N ARG A 109 2.79 -12.18 18.46
CA ARG A 109 3.11 -13.56 18.04
C ARG A 109 1.93 -14.51 18.20
N GLY A 110 0.74 -13.99 18.49
CA GLY A 110 -0.44 -14.82 18.56
C GLY A 110 -1.70 -14.07 18.90
N VAL A 111 -2.77 -14.83 19.02
CA VAL A 111 -4.09 -14.35 19.44
C VAL A 111 -4.68 -15.32 20.45
N GLU A 112 -5.37 -14.78 21.45
CA GLU A 112 -6.15 -15.56 22.41
C GLU A 112 -7.63 -15.38 22.09
N ILE A 113 -8.23 -16.36 21.41
CA ILE A 113 -9.56 -16.24 20.80
C ILE A 113 -10.30 -17.57 20.75
N ASP A 114 -11.62 -17.49 20.88
CA ASP A 114 -12.53 -18.58 20.54
C ASP A 114 -12.86 -18.51 19.04
N LEU A 115 -12.44 -19.52 18.28
CA LEU A 115 -12.67 -19.55 16.83
C LEU A 115 -14.09 -19.95 16.44
N ASP A 116 -14.85 -20.59 17.34
CA ASP A 116 -16.25 -20.90 17.07
C ASP A 116 -17.10 -19.61 17.10
N GLU A 117 -16.76 -18.68 18.01
CA GLU A 117 -17.37 -17.35 18.05
C GLU A 117 -16.82 -16.40 16.96
N HIS A 118 -15.57 -16.61 16.53
CA HIS A 118 -14.86 -15.72 15.60
C HIS A 118 -14.18 -16.46 14.44
N PRO A 119 -14.91 -17.20 13.60
CA PRO A 119 -14.32 -18.07 12.58
C PRO A 119 -13.49 -17.30 11.54
N HIS A 120 -13.87 -16.05 11.24
CA HIS A 120 -13.17 -15.22 10.24
C HIS A 120 -11.76 -14.82 10.70
N TRP A 121 -11.50 -14.76 12.01
CA TRP A 121 -10.17 -14.51 12.53
C TRP A 121 -9.23 -15.68 12.24
N GLY A 122 -9.71 -16.92 12.33
CA GLY A 122 -8.93 -18.11 11.98
C GLY A 122 -8.42 -18.04 10.54
N VAL A 123 -9.27 -17.64 9.60
CA VAL A 123 -8.90 -17.46 8.18
C VAL A 123 -7.84 -16.35 8.02
N ALA A 124 -8.02 -15.21 8.69
CA ALA A 124 -7.05 -14.11 8.63
C ALA A 124 -5.68 -14.49 9.20
N ILE A 125 -5.65 -15.23 10.31
CA ILE A 125 -4.40 -15.70 10.94
C ILE A 125 -3.72 -16.76 10.07
N ALA A 126 -4.48 -17.65 9.43
CA ALA A 126 -3.94 -18.60 8.48
C ALA A 126 -3.28 -17.88 7.28
N ALA A 127 -3.95 -16.88 6.71
CA ALA A 127 -3.41 -16.07 5.62
C ALA A 127 -2.16 -15.27 6.06
N LEU A 128 -2.19 -14.68 7.25
CA LEU A 128 -1.02 -14.04 7.87
C LEU A 128 0.15 -15.03 7.99
N ASN A 129 -0.09 -16.24 8.48
CA ASN A 129 0.97 -17.22 8.70
C ASN A 129 1.60 -17.71 7.40
N LEU A 130 0.83 -17.81 6.30
CA LEU A 130 1.41 -18.03 4.98
C LEU A 130 2.34 -16.89 4.60
N LYS A 131 1.90 -15.64 4.83
CA LYS A 131 2.70 -14.46 4.51
C LYS A 131 3.97 -14.34 5.36
N LEU A 132 3.89 -14.63 6.65
CA LEU A 132 5.04 -14.63 7.56
C LEU A 132 6.08 -15.67 7.14
N ARG A 133 5.67 -16.86 6.68
CA ARG A 133 6.59 -17.86 6.14
C ARG A 133 7.31 -17.38 4.87
N GLU A 134 6.62 -16.68 3.97
CA GLU A 134 7.26 -16.07 2.79
C GLU A 134 8.32 -15.03 3.17
N LEU A 135 8.13 -14.37 4.32
CA LEU A 135 9.04 -13.36 4.88
C LEU A 135 10.07 -13.96 5.86
N ASP A 136 10.12 -15.28 6.03
CA ASP A 136 10.99 -15.95 7.03
C ASP A 136 10.82 -15.39 8.47
N GLU A 137 9.57 -15.06 8.83
CA GLU A 137 9.19 -14.50 10.13
C GLU A 137 8.42 -15.54 10.97
N PRO A 138 8.46 -15.44 12.31
CA PRO A 138 7.78 -16.39 13.19
C PRO A 138 6.25 -16.28 13.06
N THR A 139 5.61 -17.41 12.78
CA THR A 139 4.15 -17.49 12.64
C THR A 139 3.41 -17.24 13.95
N TRP A 140 2.20 -16.70 13.85
CA TRP A 140 1.31 -16.51 14.97
C TRP A 140 0.64 -17.81 15.42
N GLN A 141 0.55 -17.97 16.73
CA GLN A 141 -0.15 -19.07 17.37
C GLN A 141 -1.56 -18.64 17.81
N ILE A 142 -2.49 -19.60 17.83
CA ILE A 142 -3.86 -19.40 18.33
C ILE A 142 -3.97 -20.09 19.68
N TYR A 143 -4.39 -19.35 20.69
CA TYR A 143 -4.59 -19.83 22.05
C TYR A 143 -6.08 -19.81 22.41
N PRO A 144 -6.58 -20.83 23.13
CA PRO A 144 -7.91 -20.77 23.69
C PRO A 144 -7.99 -19.66 24.75
N PRO A 145 -9.15 -19.00 24.92
CA PRO A 145 -9.32 -17.94 25.91
C PRO A 145 -9.11 -18.46 27.32
N GLN A 146 -8.20 -17.83 28.08
CA GLN A 146 -7.81 -18.27 29.42
C GLN A 146 -8.78 -17.78 30.51
N HIS A 147 -9.71 -16.87 30.17
CA HIS A 147 -10.69 -16.32 31.10
C HIS A 147 -12.11 -16.30 30.52
N ALA A 148 -12.82 -17.41 30.64
CA ALA A 148 -14.25 -17.52 30.31
C ALA A 148 -15.19 -16.77 31.28
N SER A 149 -14.69 -16.15 32.36
CA SER A 149 -15.56 -15.73 33.47
C SER A 149 -15.18 -14.41 34.16
N LEU A 150 -14.92 -13.35 33.40
CA LEU A 150 -15.00 -11.99 33.94
C LEU A 150 -15.96 -11.17 33.09
N ASN A 151 -17.17 -10.98 33.62
CA ASN A 151 -18.22 -10.14 33.04
C ASN A 151 -17.63 -8.84 32.46
N ARG A 152 -18.05 -8.46 31.24
CA ARG A 152 -17.71 -7.19 30.56
C ARG A 152 -17.74 -5.97 31.50
N GLY A 153 -18.66 -5.97 32.46
CA GLY A 153 -18.81 -4.91 33.47
C GLY A 153 -17.64 -4.79 34.45
N ARG A 154 -16.96 -5.88 34.82
CA ARG A 154 -15.82 -5.85 35.75
C ARG A 154 -14.53 -5.32 35.12
N ARG A 155 -14.29 -5.54 33.81
CA ARG A 155 -13.12 -4.95 33.12
C ARG A 155 -13.18 -3.42 33.10
N ARG A 156 -14.36 -2.83 32.81
CA ARG A 156 -14.54 -1.37 32.77
C ARG A 156 -14.26 -0.67 34.11
N LEU A 157 -14.47 -1.35 35.24
CA LEU A 157 -14.26 -0.82 36.59
C LEU A 157 -12.78 -0.82 37.03
N SER A 158 -11.92 -1.62 36.41
CA SER A 158 -10.50 -1.75 36.79
C SER A 158 -9.56 -0.78 36.07
N GLY A 159 -10.04 0.12 35.22
CA GLY A 159 -9.17 1.08 34.48
C GLY A 159 -8.30 0.45 33.37
N LEU A 160 -8.33 -0.87 33.24
CA LEU A 160 -7.88 -1.67 32.09
C LEU A 160 -9.04 -1.66 31.06
N GLU A 161 -8.97 -1.15 29.83
CA GLU A 161 -7.89 -1.02 28.86
C GLU A 161 -8.30 0.08 27.85
N LYS A 162 -7.46 1.08 27.58
CA LYS A 162 -7.60 1.85 26.34
C LYS A 162 -6.95 1.03 25.24
N GLY A 163 -7.76 0.51 24.31
CA GLY A 163 -7.23 -0.16 23.12
C GLY A 163 -6.27 0.75 22.34
N VAL A 164 -5.28 0.13 21.70
CA VAL A 164 -4.21 0.81 20.96
C VAL A 164 -4.39 0.52 19.47
N SER A 165 -4.09 1.51 18.64
CA SER A 165 -4.06 1.34 17.18
C SER A 165 -2.61 1.20 16.72
N VAL A 166 -2.40 0.37 15.71
CA VAL A 166 -1.11 0.28 15.01
C VAL A 166 -0.97 1.47 14.05
N ALA A 167 0.25 1.98 13.85
CA ALA A 167 0.49 3.04 12.88
C ALA A 167 0.39 2.47 11.46
N VAL A 168 -0.46 3.08 10.63
CA VAL A 168 -0.57 2.71 9.21
C VAL A 168 0.66 3.22 8.48
N GLU A 169 1.47 2.31 7.95
CA GLU A 169 2.64 2.65 7.15
C GLU A 169 2.86 1.62 6.03
N PRO A 170 3.58 1.98 4.96
CA PRO A 170 3.93 1.04 3.90
C PRO A 170 4.75 -0.13 4.43
N LEU A 171 4.36 -1.35 4.05
CA LEU A 171 5.06 -2.55 4.50
C LEU A 171 6.52 -2.65 4.00
N SER A 172 6.88 -1.93 2.92
CA SER A 172 8.27 -1.74 2.49
C SER A 172 9.16 -1.15 3.59
N LYS A 173 8.60 -0.30 4.45
CA LYS A 173 9.29 0.29 5.59
C LYS A 173 9.35 -0.68 6.78
N ALA A 174 8.28 -1.45 6.99
CA ALA A 174 8.20 -2.46 8.04
C ALA A 174 9.14 -3.66 7.79
N PHE A 175 9.31 -4.07 6.54
CA PHE A 175 10.11 -5.24 6.13
C PHE A 175 11.17 -4.84 5.09
N PRO A 176 12.19 -4.03 5.46
CA PRO A 176 13.14 -3.44 4.50
C PRO A 176 14.04 -4.45 3.76
N GLN A 177 14.17 -5.67 4.31
CA GLN A 177 14.94 -6.76 3.72
C GLN A 177 14.17 -7.52 2.62
N TYR A 178 12.87 -7.28 2.48
CA TYR A 178 11.99 -7.93 1.51
C TYR A 178 11.37 -6.92 0.55
N HIS A 179 10.89 -7.41 -0.59
CA HIS A 179 9.95 -6.70 -1.44
C HIS A 179 8.65 -7.49 -1.55
N GLN A 180 7.55 -6.81 -1.82
CA GLN A 180 6.24 -7.44 -2.10
C GLN A 180 5.81 -7.29 -3.57
N PHE A 181 6.58 -6.52 -4.32
CA PHE A 181 6.34 -6.25 -5.72
C PHE A 181 7.65 -6.30 -6.47
N THR A 182 7.63 -6.84 -7.69
CA THR A 182 8.74 -6.72 -8.62
C THR A 182 8.45 -5.66 -9.68
N LEU A 183 9.51 -5.05 -10.18
CA LEU A 183 9.48 -3.99 -11.20
C LEU A 183 10.13 -4.56 -12.46
N HIS A 184 9.42 -4.52 -13.58
CA HIS A 184 9.96 -4.90 -14.88
C HIS A 184 10.00 -3.69 -15.80
N LEU A 185 11.13 -3.47 -16.46
CA LEU A 185 11.35 -2.41 -17.43
C LEU A 185 11.83 -3.01 -18.74
N ASP A 186 11.09 -2.73 -19.80
CA ASP A 186 11.52 -3.01 -21.17
C ASP A 186 12.38 -1.83 -21.68
N THR A 187 13.69 -2.03 -21.76
CA THR A 187 14.64 -1.03 -22.23
C THR A 187 14.59 -0.80 -23.74
N GLU A 188 14.01 -1.72 -24.51
CA GLU A 188 13.87 -1.56 -25.97
C GLU A 188 12.73 -0.59 -26.30
N THR A 189 11.63 -0.70 -25.55
CA THR A 189 10.45 0.16 -25.71
C THR A 189 10.57 1.49 -24.94
N CYS A 190 11.26 1.49 -23.80
CA CYS A 190 11.34 2.69 -22.95
C CYS A 190 12.06 3.85 -23.64
N VAL A 191 11.44 5.03 -23.63
CA VAL A 191 12.02 6.26 -24.20
C VAL A 191 12.76 7.14 -23.19
N ALA A 192 12.99 6.64 -21.97
CA ALA A 192 13.69 7.33 -20.88
C ALA A 192 13.17 8.76 -20.57
N CYS A 193 11.86 9.00 -20.70
CA CYS A 193 11.23 10.33 -20.51
C CYS A 193 11.13 10.80 -19.04
N ALA A 194 11.57 9.96 -18.10
CA ALA A 194 11.52 10.16 -16.65
C ALA A 194 10.12 10.28 -16.00
N ALA A 195 9.02 10.11 -16.75
CA ALA A 195 7.66 10.26 -16.20
C ALA A 195 7.42 9.33 -15.00
N CYS A 196 7.78 8.05 -15.12
CA CYS A 196 7.70 7.05 -14.05
C CYS A 196 8.51 7.44 -12.81
N SER A 197 9.69 8.03 -12.98
CA SER A 197 10.54 8.46 -11.87
C SER A 197 9.95 9.69 -11.15
N ARG A 198 9.34 10.63 -11.88
CA ARG A 198 8.69 11.81 -11.30
C ARG A 198 7.47 11.45 -10.45
N VAL A 199 6.64 10.51 -10.90
CA VAL A 199 5.43 10.10 -10.17
C VAL A 199 5.72 9.11 -9.02
N CYS A 200 6.90 8.50 -8.99
CA CYS A 200 7.26 7.55 -7.95
C CYS A 200 7.58 8.29 -6.64
N SER A 201 6.56 8.44 -5.79
CA SER A 201 6.70 8.98 -4.44
C SER A 201 7.74 8.22 -3.60
N PRO A 202 7.68 6.87 -3.49
CA PRO A 202 8.61 6.16 -2.61
C PRO A 202 10.00 5.97 -3.21
N LYS A 203 10.29 6.52 -4.40
CA LYS A 203 11.61 6.43 -5.06
C LYS A 203 12.08 5.00 -5.37
N ALA A 204 11.13 4.10 -5.62
CA ALA A 204 11.38 2.78 -6.21
C ALA A 204 11.84 2.86 -7.69
N VAL A 205 11.50 3.95 -8.38
CA VAL A 205 11.92 4.21 -9.77
C VAL A 205 12.66 5.54 -9.81
N VAL A 206 13.95 5.52 -10.13
CA VAL A 206 14.82 6.69 -10.10
C VAL A 206 15.61 6.81 -11.38
N LEU A 207 15.37 7.88 -12.14
CA LEU A 207 16.22 8.29 -13.25
C LEU A 207 17.12 9.43 -12.77
N LYS A 208 18.44 9.26 -12.89
CA LYS A 208 19.46 10.28 -12.64
C LYS A 208 20.44 10.32 -13.81
N ALA A 209 21.29 11.34 -13.86
CA ALA A 209 22.37 11.39 -14.83
C ALA A 209 23.17 10.08 -14.82
N GLY A 210 23.29 9.43 -15.97
CA GLY A 210 24.03 8.18 -16.13
C GLY A 210 23.29 6.89 -15.77
N SER A 211 22.11 6.93 -15.13
CA SER A 211 21.48 5.68 -14.65
C SER A 211 19.95 5.73 -14.50
N PHE A 212 19.35 4.56 -14.69
CA PHE A 212 17.97 4.26 -14.35
C PHE A 212 17.94 3.13 -13.32
N THR A 213 17.46 3.43 -12.12
CA THR A 213 17.39 2.48 -11.00
C THR A 213 15.96 2.04 -10.75
N LEU A 214 15.78 0.74 -10.59
CA LEU A 214 14.61 0.09 -10.03
C LEU A 214 14.98 -0.51 -8.67
N ASP A 215 14.25 -0.17 -7.63
CA ASP A 215 14.45 -0.70 -6.28
C ASP A 215 13.12 -1.28 -5.77
N ALA A 216 13.00 -2.61 -5.87
CA ALA A 216 11.77 -3.33 -5.52
C ALA A 216 11.41 -3.18 -4.05
N ARG A 217 12.41 -2.99 -3.17
CA ARG A 217 12.22 -2.81 -1.72
C ARG A 217 11.41 -1.56 -1.39
N GLN A 218 11.57 -0.52 -2.19
CA GLN A 218 10.86 0.75 -2.00
C GLN A 218 9.50 0.75 -2.70
N CYS A 219 9.16 -0.27 -3.49
CA CYS A 219 7.93 -0.29 -4.25
C CYS A 219 6.72 -0.57 -3.34
N HIS A 220 5.73 0.33 -3.38
CA HIS A 220 4.46 0.14 -2.65
C HIS A 220 3.38 -0.55 -3.52
N GLY A 221 3.71 -0.95 -4.75
CA GLY A 221 2.73 -1.57 -5.66
C GLY A 221 1.64 -0.61 -6.15
N CYS A 222 1.85 0.70 -6.06
CA CYS A 222 0.84 1.70 -6.41
C CYS A 222 0.52 1.75 -7.92
N LYS A 223 1.40 1.20 -8.78
CA LYS A 223 1.25 1.21 -10.26
C LYS A 223 1.17 2.60 -10.90
N ALA A 224 1.57 3.66 -10.20
CA ALA A 224 1.64 5.01 -10.75
C ALA A 224 2.59 5.09 -11.96
N CYS A 225 3.72 4.38 -11.90
CA CYS A 225 4.68 4.33 -13.00
C CYS A 225 4.12 3.63 -14.26
N GLU A 226 3.32 2.58 -14.10
CA GLU A 226 2.62 1.93 -15.23
C GLU A 226 1.63 2.92 -15.86
N ALA A 227 0.80 3.56 -15.03
CA ALA A 227 -0.25 4.46 -15.50
C ALA A 227 0.29 5.69 -16.24
N VAL A 228 1.48 6.19 -15.87
CA VAL A 228 2.08 7.37 -16.52
C VAL A 228 2.93 7.03 -17.74
N CYS A 229 3.28 5.76 -17.95
CA CYS A 229 4.19 5.38 -19.03
C CYS A 229 3.47 5.49 -20.39
N PRO A 230 3.89 6.37 -21.31
CA PRO A 230 3.18 6.55 -22.58
C PRO A 230 3.41 5.40 -23.58
N VAL A 231 4.42 4.57 -23.34
CA VAL A 231 4.84 3.46 -24.22
C VAL A 231 4.76 2.11 -23.51
N ASP A 232 4.09 2.05 -22.35
CA ASP A 232 3.84 0.83 -21.57
C ASP A 232 5.08 -0.02 -21.25
N ALA A 233 6.26 0.62 -21.23
CA ALA A 233 7.55 -0.05 -21.02
C ALA A 233 7.87 -0.44 -19.56
N ILE A 234 6.98 -0.17 -18.59
CA ILE A 234 7.21 -0.50 -17.18
C ILE A 234 5.97 -1.16 -16.58
N SER A 235 6.17 -2.24 -15.84
CA SER A 235 5.10 -3.02 -15.19
C SER A 235 5.48 -3.43 -13.76
N ILE A 236 4.49 -3.50 -12.87
CA ILE A 236 4.61 -3.97 -11.49
C ILE A 236 3.78 -5.24 -11.33
N ALA A 237 4.37 -6.27 -10.73
CA ALA A 237 3.67 -7.51 -10.36
C ALA A 237 3.84 -7.80 -8.87
N PRO A 238 2.82 -8.35 -8.18
CA PRO A 238 2.98 -8.89 -6.84
C PRO A 238 4.00 -10.04 -6.86
N ALA A 239 5.03 -9.94 -6.04
CA ALA A 239 6.07 -10.95 -5.90
C ALA A 239 6.80 -10.72 -4.58
N THR A 240 6.90 -11.77 -3.75
CA THR A 240 7.65 -11.70 -2.50
C THR A 240 9.01 -12.33 -2.69
N GLY A 241 10.05 -11.59 -2.30
CA GLY A 241 11.43 -12.02 -2.48
C GLY A 241 12.37 -11.15 -1.67
N ARG A 242 13.64 -11.57 -1.65
CA ARG A 242 14.69 -10.77 -1.02
C ARG A 242 14.93 -9.51 -1.84
N ALA A 243 15.19 -8.43 -1.12
CA ALA A 243 15.74 -7.18 -1.60
C ALA A 243 16.43 -7.24 -2.98
N ASP A 244 15.76 -6.73 -4.01
CA ASP A 244 16.30 -6.63 -5.38
C ASP A 244 16.39 -5.17 -5.84
N ARG A 245 17.54 -4.83 -6.41
CA ARG A 245 17.83 -3.51 -6.98
C ARG A 245 18.56 -3.68 -8.32
N VAL A 246 17.92 -3.19 -9.37
CA VAL A 246 18.45 -3.23 -10.74
C VAL A 246 18.86 -1.83 -11.16
N VAL A 247 20.05 -1.70 -11.74
CA VAL A 247 20.58 -0.44 -12.26
C VAL A 247 20.92 -0.63 -13.73
N HIS A 248 20.27 0.16 -14.59
CA HIS A 248 20.56 0.24 -16.01
C HIS A 248 21.39 1.50 -16.29
N ALA A 249 22.36 1.39 -17.20
CA ALA A 249 23.11 2.55 -17.66
C ALA A 249 22.25 3.42 -18.59
N LEU A 250 22.39 4.74 -18.46
CA LEU A 250 21.82 5.72 -19.39
C LEU A 250 22.91 6.63 -19.91
N PHE A 251 22.84 6.94 -21.19
CA PHE A 251 23.78 7.84 -21.87
C PHE A 251 23.06 9.14 -22.17
N GLU A 252 23.61 10.26 -21.71
CA GLU A 252 23.11 11.58 -22.07
C GLU A 252 23.79 12.03 -23.38
N THR A 253 22.98 12.40 -24.36
CA THR A 253 23.47 12.81 -25.68
C THR A 253 22.56 13.89 -26.26
N SER A 254 23.08 14.64 -27.24
CA SER A 254 22.36 15.73 -27.91
C SER A 254 21.83 15.25 -29.25
N CYS A 255 20.56 15.53 -29.54
CA CYS A 255 19.95 15.18 -30.81
C CYS A 255 20.45 16.12 -31.93
N PRO A 256 21.00 15.63 -33.04
CA PRO A 256 21.49 16.46 -34.14
C PRO A 256 20.36 17.15 -34.93
N ALA A 257 19.12 16.65 -34.86
CA ALA A 257 17.98 17.21 -35.58
C ALA A 257 17.31 18.40 -34.86
N CYS A 258 17.26 18.38 -33.52
CA CYS A 258 16.59 19.42 -32.72
C CYS A 258 17.48 20.06 -31.64
N SER A 259 18.73 19.64 -31.54
CA SER A 259 19.74 20.10 -30.55
C SER A 259 19.38 19.89 -29.08
N ARG A 260 18.29 19.16 -28.75
CA ARG A 260 17.91 18.86 -27.36
C ARG A 260 18.71 17.69 -26.80
N SER A 261 19.13 17.80 -25.53
CA SER A 261 19.67 16.69 -24.76
C SER A 261 18.59 15.66 -24.44
N PHE A 262 18.94 14.37 -24.48
CA PHE A 262 18.07 13.28 -24.10
C PHE A 262 18.88 12.10 -23.54
N TYR A 263 18.18 11.22 -22.81
CA TYR A 263 18.75 9.96 -22.32
C TYR A 263 18.51 8.83 -23.31
N ALA A 264 19.52 8.00 -23.51
CA ALA A 264 19.48 6.82 -24.38
C ALA A 264 19.95 5.56 -23.63
N TRP A 265 19.41 4.41 -24.01
CA TRP A 265 19.83 3.09 -23.51
C TRP A 265 21.09 2.56 -24.17
N HIS A 266 21.46 3.10 -25.33
CA HIS A 266 22.65 2.71 -26.09
C HIS A 266 23.44 3.95 -26.50
N PRO A 267 24.78 3.94 -26.43
CA PRO A 267 25.62 5.11 -26.75
C PRO A 267 25.53 5.56 -28.21
N GLN A 268 25.14 4.66 -29.12
CA GLN A 268 25.02 4.96 -30.55
C GLN A 268 23.67 5.59 -30.94
N ALA A 269 22.79 5.89 -29.98
CA ALA A 269 21.49 6.50 -30.27
C ALA A 269 21.67 7.90 -30.86
N SER A 270 21.26 8.08 -32.12
CA SER A 270 21.48 9.34 -32.86
C SER A 270 20.28 10.29 -32.85
N LEU A 271 19.06 9.83 -32.55
CA LEU A 271 17.86 10.67 -32.54
C LEU A 271 17.09 10.53 -31.23
N CYS A 272 16.61 11.66 -30.71
CA CYS A 272 15.73 11.68 -29.54
C CYS A 272 14.37 11.05 -29.86
N PRO A 273 13.60 10.62 -28.84
CA PRO A 273 12.30 9.97 -29.04
C PRO A 273 11.32 10.77 -29.91
N ILE A 274 11.32 12.10 -29.77
CA ILE A 274 10.44 13.01 -30.52
C ILE A 274 10.82 13.05 -32.00
N CYS A 275 12.09 13.36 -32.31
CA CYS A 275 12.56 13.43 -33.70
C CYS A 275 12.42 12.08 -34.41
N ARG A 276 12.66 10.96 -33.72
CA ARG A 276 12.47 9.63 -34.27
C ARG A 276 11.03 9.40 -34.72
N GLN A 277 10.04 9.83 -33.94
CA GLN A 277 8.62 9.71 -34.31
C GLN A 277 8.25 10.60 -35.53
N HIS A 278 8.76 11.83 -35.60
CA HIS A 278 8.48 12.71 -36.74
C HIS A 278 9.10 12.24 -38.07
N HIS A 279 10.27 11.59 -38.04
CA HIS A 279 10.87 11.03 -39.25
C HIS A 279 10.03 9.92 -39.90
N HIS A 280 9.22 9.20 -39.12
CA HIS A 280 8.32 8.15 -39.63
C HIS A 280 6.92 8.64 -39.99
N GLY A 281 6.53 9.87 -39.62
CA GLY A 281 5.18 10.42 -39.80
C GLY A 281 5.02 11.42 -40.96
N MET A 282 6.04 11.62 -41.79
CA MET A 282 6.00 12.52 -42.96
C MET A 282 6.20 11.78 -44.31
N ARG A 283 5.68 10.57 -44.42
CA ARG A 283 5.49 9.87 -45.71
C ARG A 283 4.04 9.51 -45.89
#